data_AF-A0A9D8DF16-F1
#
_entry.id   AF-A0A9D8DF16-F1
#
_cell.length_a   1.000
_cell.length_b   1.000
_cell.length_c   1.000
_cell.angle_alpha   90.00
_cell.angle_beta   90.00
_cell.angle_gamma   90.00
#
_symmetry.space_group_name_H-M   'P 1'
#
loop_
_entity.id
_entity.type
_entity.pdbx_description
1 polymer ?
#
loop_
_entity_poly.entity_id
_entity_poly.type
_entity_poly.pdbx_seq_one_letter_code
_entity_poly.pdbx_strand_id
1 'polypeptide(L)'
;MNIFLDFTLTPQRLAVLCMLVGFVATFAITRVITRRIRAERVAAEEAAADGAPPPAARGDDKGKIIKDIEIGGVHIHHQVWGMLFMLAAGMLSFAFEFRSPWLQMLAVVFGIGAALVLDEFALFLHLDDVYWSPEGQKSVDAILATILVMTALILGEGPLGVSLANVDDAPWALAYAIVFNLVLVMITLVKGKIMMAAIGFFVPLVALFGAVRLARVPSWWAGRFYATRPGKLDRAQQRETRRRERIARMR
;
A
#
# COMPACT_ATOMS: atom_id res chain seq x y z
N MET A 1 7.53 28.98 21.41
CA MET A 1 8.16 28.51 20.16
C MET A 1 7.20 27.49 19.56
N ASN A 2 6.38 27.91 18.61
CA ASN A 2 5.33 27.07 18.00
C ASN A 2 5.98 26.04 17.06
N ILE A 3 6.39 24.89 17.60
CA ILE A 3 7.01 23.79 16.83
C ILE A 3 6.02 23.09 15.87
N PHE A 4 4.74 23.47 15.85
CA PHE A 4 3.67 22.70 15.18
C PHE A 4 2.80 23.45 14.17
N LEU A 5 3.06 24.72 13.81
CA LEU A 5 2.05 25.51 13.04
C LEU A 5 2.52 26.29 11.80
N ASP A 6 3.71 26.07 11.27
CA ASP A 6 4.09 26.62 9.94
C ASP A 6 3.88 25.58 8.83
N PHE A 7 2.70 24.94 8.80
CA PHE A 7 2.31 24.09 7.67
C PHE A 7 1.85 24.97 6.50
N THR A 8 2.80 25.41 5.68
CA THR A 8 2.47 26.11 4.42
C THR A 8 2.02 25.11 3.37
N LEU A 9 0.75 25.16 2.97
CA LEU A 9 0.23 24.43 1.81
C LEU A 9 0.77 25.04 0.52
N THR A 10 1.98 24.66 0.14
CA THR A 10 2.52 25.02 -1.18
C THR A 10 1.67 24.41 -2.29
N PRO A 11 1.62 24.99 -3.50
CA PRO A 11 0.91 24.39 -4.63
C PRO A 11 1.31 22.93 -4.89
N GLN A 12 2.58 22.58 -4.67
CA GLN A 12 3.10 21.22 -4.80
C GLN A 12 2.57 20.30 -3.70
N ARG A 13 2.59 20.73 -2.43
CA ARG A 13 2.03 19.94 -1.31
C ARG A 13 0.52 19.75 -1.46
N LEU A 14 -0.19 20.77 -1.95
CA LEU A 14 -1.60 20.69 -2.27
C LEU A 14 -1.86 19.69 -3.41
N ALA A 15 -1.01 19.66 -4.45
CA ALA A 15 -1.11 18.68 -5.52
C ALA A 15 -0.91 17.24 -5.00
N VAL A 16 0.09 17.00 -4.13
CA VAL A 16 0.29 15.68 -3.50
C VAL A 16 -0.91 15.30 -2.61
N LEU A 17 -1.52 16.25 -1.90
CA LEU A 17 -2.75 16.01 -1.15
C LEU A 17 -3.92 15.61 -2.08
N CYS A 18 -4.11 16.32 -3.19
CA CYS A 18 -5.14 15.98 -4.18
C CYS A 18 -4.88 14.59 -4.80
N MET A 19 -3.62 14.24 -5.08
CA MET A 19 -3.22 12.91 -5.53
C MET A 19 -3.58 11.83 -4.50
N LEU A 20 -3.28 12.06 -3.22
CA LEU A 20 -3.62 11.15 -2.13
C LEU A 20 -5.13 10.96 -2.00
N VAL A 21 -5.91 12.04 -2.09
CA VAL A 21 -7.37 11.97 -2.04
C VAL A 21 -7.91 11.16 -3.23
N GLY A 22 -7.45 11.46 -4.45
CA GLY A 22 -7.83 10.70 -5.65
C GLY A 22 -7.49 9.21 -5.51
N PHE A 23 -6.28 8.92 -5.05
CA PHE A 23 -5.81 7.56 -4.80
C PHE A 23 -6.67 6.79 -3.80
N VAL A 24 -6.90 7.35 -2.61
CA VAL A 24 -7.68 6.69 -1.55
C VAL A 24 -9.14 6.51 -1.97
N ALA A 25 -9.75 7.54 -2.59
CA ALA A 25 -11.13 7.47 -3.05
C ALA A 25 -11.30 6.39 -4.13
N THR A 26 -10.44 6.37 -5.15
CA THR A 26 -10.49 5.36 -6.21
C THR A 26 -10.29 3.97 -5.65
N PHE A 27 -9.27 3.75 -4.80
CA PHE A 27 -9.05 2.45 -4.20
C PHE A 27 -10.23 1.99 -3.32
N ALA A 28 -10.81 2.88 -2.52
CA ALA A 28 -11.98 2.54 -1.71
C ALA A 28 -13.17 2.14 -2.61
N ILE A 29 -13.39 2.88 -3.70
CA ILE A 29 -14.46 2.60 -4.67
C ILE A 29 -14.24 1.24 -5.34
N THR A 30 -13.06 1.00 -5.93
CA THR A 30 -12.76 -0.28 -6.60
C THR A 30 -12.89 -1.44 -5.62
N ARG A 31 -12.38 -1.29 -4.40
CA ARG A 31 -12.46 -2.31 -3.36
C ARG A 31 -13.90 -2.60 -2.94
N VAL A 32 -14.75 -1.57 -2.80
CA VAL A 32 -16.17 -1.76 -2.48
C VAL A 32 -16.90 -2.46 -3.61
N ILE A 33 -16.67 -2.06 -4.87
CA ILE A 33 -17.27 -2.67 -6.05
C ILE A 33 -16.88 -4.16 -6.13
N THR A 34 -15.58 -4.47 -6.04
CA THR A 34 -15.08 -5.85 -6.12
C THR A 34 -15.62 -6.72 -4.98
N ARG A 35 -15.74 -6.18 -3.76
CA ARG A 35 -16.33 -6.90 -2.63
C ARG A 35 -17.83 -7.17 -2.81
N ARG A 36 -18.59 -6.23 -3.37
CA ARG A 36 -20.02 -6.41 -3.67
C ARG A 36 -20.23 -7.49 -4.74
N ILE A 37 -19.49 -7.41 -5.85
CA ILE A 37 -19.58 -8.41 -6.93
C ILE A 37 -19.24 -9.82 -6.42
N ARG A 38 -18.23 -9.95 -5.55
CA ARG A 38 -17.87 -11.24 -4.96
C ARG A 38 -18.97 -11.77 -4.02
N ALA A 39 -19.56 -10.89 -3.21
CA ALA A 39 -20.65 -11.28 -2.31
C ALA A 39 -21.90 -11.73 -3.10
N GLU A 40 -22.25 -11.02 -4.18
CA GLU A 40 -23.35 -11.40 -5.07
C GLU A 40 -23.11 -12.74 -5.76
N ARG A 41 -21.88 -13.01 -6.22
CA ARG A 41 -21.52 -14.31 -6.83
C ARG A 41 -21.63 -15.46 -5.83
N VAL A 42 -21.10 -15.30 -4.62
CA VAL A 42 -21.18 -16.33 -3.57
C VAL A 42 -22.64 -16.59 -3.19
N ALA A 43 -23.45 -15.55 -3.02
CA ALA A 43 -24.87 -15.70 -2.73
C ALA A 43 -25.64 -16.39 -3.87
N ALA A 44 -25.27 -16.14 -5.13
CA ALA A 44 -25.85 -16.82 -6.29
C ALA A 44 -25.43 -18.29 -6.38
N GLU A 45 -24.16 -18.62 -6.07
CA GLU A 45 -23.66 -20.00 -6.01
C GLU A 45 -24.33 -20.80 -4.88
N GLU A 46 -24.50 -20.21 -3.70
CA GLU A 46 -25.21 -20.82 -2.57
C GLU A 46 -26.70 -21.05 -2.89
N ALA A 47 -27.38 -20.06 -3.48
CA ALA A 47 -28.78 -20.20 -3.91
C ALA A 47 -28.96 -21.29 -4.98
N ALA A 48 -28.00 -21.43 -5.90
CA ALA A 48 -28.00 -22.50 -6.90
C ALA A 48 -27.74 -23.89 -6.30
N ALA A 49 -26.90 -23.97 -5.27
CA ALA A 49 -26.65 -25.22 -4.54
C ALA A 49 -27.88 -25.70 -3.75
N ASP A 50 -28.70 -24.77 -3.26
CA ASP A 50 -29.94 -25.06 -2.51
C ASP A 50 -31.16 -25.32 -3.42
N GLY A 51 -30.99 -25.34 -4.75
CA GLY A 51 -32.06 -25.60 -5.71
C GLY A 51 -33.09 -24.47 -5.83
N ALA A 52 -32.80 -23.29 -5.28
CA ALA A 52 -33.65 -22.13 -5.45
C ALA A 52 -33.57 -21.63 -6.90
N PRO A 53 -34.69 -21.17 -7.51
CA PRO A 53 -34.63 -20.54 -8.81
C PRO A 53 -33.65 -19.37 -8.76
N PRO A 54 -32.76 -19.21 -9.76
CA PRO A 54 -31.75 -18.16 -9.74
C PRO A 54 -32.45 -16.82 -9.51
N PRO A 55 -31.91 -15.94 -8.64
CA PRO A 55 -32.49 -14.63 -8.42
C PRO A 55 -32.71 -14.01 -9.79
N ALA A 56 -33.98 -13.67 -10.08
CA ALA A 56 -34.40 -13.18 -11.39
C ALA A 56 -33.32 -12.24 -11.90
N ALA A 57 -32.74 -12.55 -13.07
CA ALA A 57 -31.76 -11.73 -13.73
C ALA A 57 -32.36 -10.33 -13.86
N ARG A 58 -32.15 -9.51 -12.83
CA ARG A 58 -32.59 -8.14 -12.79
C ARG A 58 -31.74 -7.51 -13.85
N GLY A 59 -32.35 -7.22 -15.00
CA GLY A 59 -31.67 -6.72 -16.19
C GLY A 59 -30.82 -5.49 -15.87
N ASP A 60 -29.61 -5.75 -15.42
CA ASP A 60 -28.57 -4.80 -15.13
C ASP A 60 -27.33 -5.27 -15.88
N ASP A 61 -27.45 -5.25 -17.20
CA ASP A 61 -26.31 -5.33 -18.12
C ASP A 61 -25.22 -4.26 -17.82
N LYS A 62 -25.47 -3.37 -16.86
CA LYS A 62 -24.54 -2.44 -16.22
C LYS A 62 -23.40 -3.13 -15.45
N GLY A 63 -23.60 -4.36 -14.95
CA GLY A 63 -22.55 -5.14 -14.28
C GLY A 63 -21.44 -5.64 -15.21
N LYS A 64 -21.68 -5.69 -16.53
CA LYS A 64 -20.69 -6.05 -17.56
C LYS A 64 -19.73 -4.92 -17.93
N ILE A 65 -20.01 -3.68 -17.51
CA ILE A 65 -19.17 -2.53 -17.91
C ILE A 65 -17.89 -2.43 -17.07
N ILE A 66 -17.89 -3.00 -15.85
CA ILE A 66 -16.75 -2.92 -14.91
C ILE A 66 -15.98 -4.25 -14.83
N LYS A 67 -16.49 -5.31 -15.46
CA LYS A 67 -15.76 -6.56 -15.64
C LYS A 67 -15.48 -6.76 -17.12
N ASP A 68 -14.22 -6.57 -17.46
CA ASP A 68 -13.58 -7.06 -18.67
C ASP A 68 -13.98 -6.31 -19.94
N ILE A 69 -13.20 -5.28 -20.27
CA ILE A 69 -13.18 -4.75 -21.64
C ILE A 69 -12.38 -5.75 -22.47
N GLU A 70 -13.10 -6.63 -23.17
CA GLU A 70 -12.52 -7.49 -24.21
C GLU A 70 -12.42 -6.70 -25.52
N ILE A 71 -11.19 -6.38 -25.94
CA ILE A 71 -10.92 -5.84 -27.28
C ILE A 71 -10.28 -6.97 -28.08
N GLY A 72 -11.01 -7.52 -29.06
CA GLY A 72 -10.49 -8.57 -29.94
C GLY A 72 -10.15 -9.90 -29.25
N GLY A 73 -10.84 -10.25 -28.16
CA GLY A 73 -10.61 -11.47 -27.39
C GLY A 73 -9.50 -11.38 -26.34
N VAL A 74 -8.96 -10.18 -26.07
CA VAL A 74 -7.97 -9.94 -25.00
C VAL A 74 -8.63 -9.20 -23.84
N HIS A 75 -8.60 -9.79 -22.65
CA HIS A 75 -9.09 -9.17 -21.42
C HIS A 75 -8.15 -8.05 -20.95
N ILE A 76 -8.57 -6.80 -21.08
CA ILE A 76 -7.82 -5.66 -20.57
C ILE A 76 -8.16 -5.46 -19.09
N HIS A 77 -7.19 -5.78 -18.23
CA HIS A 77 -7.30 -5.48 -16.80
C HIS A 77 -7.29 -3.97 -16.59
N HIS A 78 -8.07 -3.45 -15.64
CA HIS A 78 -8.14 -2.00 -15.34
C HIS A 78 -6.78 -1.39 -14.97
N GLN A 79 -5.82 -2.23 -14.59
CA GLN A 79 -4.42 -1.87 -14.42
C GLN A 79 -3.81 -1.18 -15.66
N VAL A 80 -4.21 -1.56 -16.88
CA VAL A 80 -3.71 -0.94 -18.12
C VAL A 80 -4.11 0.52 -18.21
N TRP A 81 -5.37 0.83 -17.90
CA TRP A 81 -5.85 2.22 -17.82
C TRP A 81 -5.14 2.99 -16.72
N GLY A 82 -4.87 2.33 -15.58
CA GLY A 82 -4.07 2.90 -14.52
C GLY A 82 -2.67 3.34 -14.98
N MET A 83 -1.98 2.47 -15.73
CA MET A 83 -0.68 2.81 -16.33
C MET A 83 -0.78 3.97 -17.31
N LEU A 84 -1.80 4.00 -18.18
CA LEU A 84 -1.99 5.09 -19.14
C LEU A 84 -2.25 6.44 -18.43
N PHE A 85 -3.06 6.47 -17.38
CA PHE A 85 -3.31 7.68 -16.59
C PHE A 85 -2.04 8.17 -15.90
N MET A 86 -1.26 7.27 -15.28
CA MET A 86 0.02 7.66 -14.66
C MET A 86 1.03 8.18 -15.68
N LEU A 87 1.16 7.52 -16.83
CA LEU A 87 2.08 7.93 -17.90
C LEU A 87 1.68 9.28 -18.48
N ALA A 88 0.40 9.49 -18.78
CA ALA A 88 -0.08 10.76 -19.32
C ALA A 88 0.07 11.90 -18.30
N ALA A 89 -0.38 11.70 -17.06
CA ALA A 89 -0.27 12.72 -16.02
C ALA A 89 1.19 13.04 -15.67
N GLY A 90 2.04 12.02 -15.55
CA GLY A 90 3.48 12.19 -15.29
C GLY A 90 4.20 12.88 -16.43
N MET A 91 3.98 12.44 -17.68
CA MET A 91 4.59 13.05 -18.86
C MET A 91 4.19 14.52 -19.01
N LEU A 92 2.90 14.84 -18.89
CA LEU A 92 2.43 16.23 -18.96
C LEU A 92 3.04 17.07 -17.84
N SER A 93 3.10 16.55 -16.61
CA SER A 93 3.69 17.26 -15.47
C SER A 93 5.18 17.57 -15.64
N PHE A 94 5.91 16.76 -16.42
CA PHE A 94 7.31 17.02 -16.76
C PHE A 94 7.48 17.90 -17.99
N ALA A 95 6.56 17.81 -18.96
CA ALA A 95 6.63 18.57 -20.19
C ALA A 95 6.21 20.05 -20.01
N PHE A 96 5.36 20.34 -19.01
CA PHE A 96 4.75 21.66 -18.85
C PHE A 96 4.73 22.13 -17.38
N GLU A 97 4.84 23.45 -17.19
CA GLU A 97 4.63 24.10 -15.90
C GLU A 97 3.15 24.43 -15.68
N PHE A 98 2.43 23.52 -15.03
CA PHE A 98 1.04 23.75 -14.67
C PHE A 98 0.90 24.60 -13.41
N ARG A 99 0.04 25.63 -13.47
CA ARG A 99 -0.42 26.38 -12.30
C ARG A 99 -1.70 25.76 -11.73
N SER A 100 -2.05 26.15 -10.51
CA SER A 100 -3.36 25.82 -9.93
C SER A 100 -4.50 26.33 -10.83
N PRO A 101 -5.56 25.55 -11.11
CA PRO A 101 -5.89 24.23 -10.54
C PRO A 101 -5.39 23.01 -11.35
N TRP A 102 -4.75 23.23 -12.50
CA TRP A 102 -4.40 22.16 -13.45
C TRP A 102 -3.40 21.16 -12.87
N LEU A 103 -2.44 21.64 -12.08
CA LEU A 103 -1.51 20.77 -11.37
C LEU A 103 -2.23 19.80 -10.42
N GLN A 104 -3.24 20.27 -9.68
CA GLN A 104 -4.03 19.43 -8.79
C GLN A 104 -4.86 18.42 -9.58
N MET A 105 -5.42 18.80 -10.73
CA MET A 105 -6.17 17.88 -11.59
C MET A 105 -5.28 16.77 -12.14
N LEU A 106 -4.08 17.09 -12.63
CA LEU A 106 -3.10 16.08 -13.05
C LEU A 106 -2.70 15.16 -11.89
N ALA A 107 -2.52 15.72 -10.70
CA ALA A 107 -2.20 14.96 -9.51
C ALA A 107 -3.33 13.98 -9.12
N VAL A 108 -4.60 14.41 -9.21
CA VAL A 108 -5.76 13.52 -9.04
C VAL A 108 -5.75 12.40 -10.07
N VAL A 109 -5.54 12.70 -11.36
CA VAL A 109 -5.48 11.70 -12.43
C VAL A 109 -4.35 10.69 -12.18
N PHE A 110 -3.18 11.17 -11.75
CA PHE A 110 -2.07 10.30 -11.36
C PHE A 110 -2.46 9.41 -10.17
N GLY A 111 -3.11 9.97 -9.14
CA GLY A 111 -3.59 9.23 -7.99
C GLY A 111 -4.61 8.15 -8.34
N ILE A 112 -5.57 8.46 -9.21
CA ILE A 112 -6.53 7.49 -9.77
C ILE A 112 -5.77 6.36 -10.48
N GLY A 113 -4.81 6.70 -11.35
CA GLY A 113 -4.02 5.73 -12.10
C GLY A 113 -3.22 4.81 -11.18
N ALA A 114 -2.56 5.37 -10.16
CA ALA A 114 -1.82 4.62 -9.16
C ALA A 114 -2.72 3.68 -8.35
N ALA A 115 -3.94 4.10 -8.00
CA ALA A 115 -4.90 3.25 -7.28
C ALA A 115 -5.35 2.06 -8.12
N LEU A 116 -5.66 2.29 -9.40
CA LEU A 116 -6.03 1.21 -10.33
C LEU A 116 -4.89 0.21 -10.51
N VAL A 117 -3.63 0.67 -10.57
CA VAL A 117 -2.49 -0.22 -10.68
C VAL A 117 -2.24 -1.03 -9.40
N LEU A 118 -2.37 -0.40 -8.23
CA LEU A 118 -2.09 -1.07 -6.95
C LEU A 118 -3.23 -1.96 -6.44
N ASP A 119 -4.45 -1.81 -6.95
CA ASP A 119 -5.59 -2.66 -6.58
C ASP A 119 -5.32 -4.14 -6.88
N GLU A 120 -4.63 -4.43 -7.98
CA GLU A 120 -4.22 -5.76 -8.42
C GLU A 120 -2.74 -6.05 -8.25
N PHE A 121 -2.07 -5.36 -7.31
CA PHE A 121 -0.63 -5.52 -7.07
C PHE A 121 -0.15 -6.98 -6.92
N ALA A 122 -1.02 -7.88 -6.45
CA ALA A 122 -0.72 -9.30 -6.37
C ALA A 122 -0.54 -9.98 -7.74
N LEU A 123 -1.30 -9.59 -8.77
CA LEU A 123 -1.16 -10.10 -10.15
C LEU A 123 0.11 -9.58 -10.82
N PHE A 124 0.48 -8.33 -10.57
CA PHE A 124 1.65 -7.69 -11.17
C PHE A 124 2.97 -8.42 -10.87
N LEU A 125 3.08 -9.07 -9.71
CA LEU A 125 4.31 -9.71 -9.25
C LEU A 125 4.35 -11.23 -9.42
N HIS A 126 3.41 -11.84 -10.17
CA HIS A 126 3.36 -13.32 -10.39
C HIS A 126 3.76 -14.10 -9.14
N LEU A 127 3.16 -13.74 -8.01
CA LEU A 127 3.49 -14.36 -6.73
C LEU A 127 2.80 -15.72 -6.65
N ASP A 128 3.32 -16.69 -7.39
CA ASP A 128 3.04 -18.11 -7.17
C ASP A 128 3.22 -18.39 -5.67
N ASP A 129 2.12 -18.74 -5.01
CA ASP A 129 1.79 -19.28 -3.66
C ASP A 129 2.81 -19.31 -2.49
N VAL A 130 4.07 -18.96 -2.66
CA VAL A 130 5.16 -19.20 -1.71
C VAL A 130 5.33 -18.08 -0.67
N TYR A 131 4.57 -16.98 -0.74
CA TYR A 131 4.64 -15.88 0.25
C TYR A 131 3.27 -15.42 0.78
N TRP A 132 2.44 -16.38 1.19
CA TRP A 132 1.21 -16.30 2.03
C TRP A 132 -0.11 -15.82 1.36
N SER A 133 -1.18 -16.62 1.52
CA SER A 133 -2.55 -16.50 0.95
C SER A 133 -3.38 -15.32 1.48
N PRO A 134 -4.62 -15.08 0.97
CA PRO A 134 -5.17 -14.98 -0.39
C PRO A 134 -5.00 -13.55 -0.93
N GLU A 135 -5.27 -13.30 -2.22
CA GLU A 135 -4.82 -12.16 -3.04
C GLU A 135 -5.05 -10.74 -2.45
N GLY A 136 -5.92 -10.60 -1.46
CA GLY A 136 -6.27 -9.32 -0.84
C GLY A 136 -5.34 -8.75 0.23
N GLN A 137 -4.31 -9.46 0.76
CA GLN A 137 -3.41 -8.89 1.79
C GLN A 137 -2.27 -8.04 1.21
N LYS A 138 -1.76 -8.41 0.04
CA LYS A 138 -0.58 -7.75 -0.55
C LYS A 138 -0.91 -6.37 -1.12
N SER A 139 -2.09 -6.22 -1.72
CA SER A 139 -2.56 -4.91 -2.18
C SER A 139 -2.74 -3.94 -1.00
N VAL A 140 -3.28 -4.40 0.14
CA VAL A 140 -3.42 -3.57 1.35
C VAL A 140 -2.06 -3.07 1.85
N ASP A 141 -1.06 -3.94 1.93
CA ASP A 141 0.29 -3.56 2.33
C ASP A 141 0.90 -2.52 1.37
N ALA A 142 0.78 -2.72 0.06
CA ALA A 142 1.28 -1.77 -0.95
C ALA A 142 0.59 -0.39 -0.83
N ILE A 143 -0.72 -0.38 -0.60
CA ILE A 143 -1.53 0.83 -0.49
C ILE A 143 -1.20 1.62 0.77
N LEU A 144 -1.03 0.94 1.90
CA LEU A 144 -0.62 1.57 3.15
C LEU A 144 0.77 2.21 3.01
N ALA A 145 1.69 1.53 2.32
CA ALA A 145 3.01 2.10 2.03
C ALA A 145 2.91 3.34 1.13
N THR A 146 2.07 3.31 0.10
CA THR A 146 1.83 4.47 -0.79
C THR A 146 1.23 5.66 -0.03
N ILE A 147 0.19 5.43 0.79
CA ILE A 147 -0.44 6.47 1.63
C ILE A 147 0.59 7.08 2.58
N LEU A 148 1.43 6.25 3.20
CA LEU A 148 2.48 6.69 4.10
C LEU A 148 3.48 7.61 3.38
N VAL A 149 3.98 7.21 2.21
CA VAL A 149 4.92 8.02 1.42
C VAL A 149 4.30 9.34 0.99
N MET A 150 3.07 9.32 0.46
CA MET A 150 2.37 10.55 0.05
C MET A 150 2.13 11.48 1.24
N THR A 151 1.75 10.94 2.39
CA THR A 151 1.57 11.71 3.63
C THR A 151 2.87 12.36 4.07
N ALA A 152 3.99 11.62 4.05
CA ALA A 152 5.30 12.18 4.37
C ALA A 152 5.70 13.32 3.41
N LEU A 153 5.44 13.17 2.11
CA LEU A 153 5.68 14.22 1.11
C LEU A 153 4.83 15.48 1.35
N ILE A 154 3.58 15.33 1.79
CA ILE A 154 2.70 16.45 2.14
C ILE A 154 3.24 17.21 3.35
N LEU A 155 3.67 16.47 4.38
CA LEU A 155 4.29 17.04 5.58
C LEU A 155 5.63 17.72 5.25
N GLY A 156 6.32 17.26 4.19
CA GLY A 156 7.58 17.83 3.71
C GLY A 156 8.75 17.55 4.66
N GLU A 157 8.62 16.48 5.44
CA GLU A 157 9.62 16.01 6.37
C GLU A 157 10.45 14.90 5.73
N GLY A 158 11.78 15.00 5.81
CA GLY A 158 12.66 13.89 5.45
C GLY A 158 12.49 12.71 6.43
N PRO A 159 13.08 11.54 6.12
CA PRO A 159 13.15 10.46 7.10
C PRO A 159 13.72 11.01 8.42
N LEU A 160 13.09 10.66 9.55
CA LEU A 160 13.33 11.20 10.91
C LEU A 160 12.63 12.51 11.29
N GLY A 161 11.83 13.13 10.41
CA GLY A 161 11.23 14.43 10.73
C GLY A 161 12.24 15.58 10.62
N VAL A 162 13.22 15.44 9.72
CA VAL A 162 14.28 16.43 9.52
C VAL A 162 14.11 17.10 8.17
N SER A 163 13.98 18.43 8.19
CA SER A 163 14.08 19.25 6.99
C SER A 163 15.54 19.46 6.60
N LEU A 164 15.85 19.36 5.31
CA LEU A 164 17.19 19.66 4.75
C LEU A 164 17.66 21.09 5.05
N ALA A 165 16.76 21.98 5.47
CA ALA A 165 17.08 23.34 5.89
C ALA A 165 17.76 23.42 7.27
N ASN A 166 17.68 22.36 8.10
CA ASN A 166 18.22 22.35 9.47
C ASN A 166 19.57 21.60 9.57
N VAL A 167 20.22 21.31 8.44
CA VAL A 167 21.43 20.46 8.38
C VAL A 167 22.67 21.19 8.89
N ASP A 168 22.67 22.52 8.85
CA ASP A 168 23.86 23.35 9.07
C ASP A 168 24.40 23.32 10.50
N ASP A 169 23.55 23.05 11.50
CA ASP A 169 23.94 23.09 12.92
C ASP A 169 24.66 21.83 13.40
N ALA A 170 24.44 20.67 12.76
CA ALA A 170 25.03 19.39 13.19
C ALA A 170 25.00 18.29 12.09
N PRO A 171 25.72 18.47 10.97
CA PRO A 171 25.61 17.58 9.81
C PRO A 171 26.01 16.14 10.12
N TRP A 172 27.04 15.94 10.96
CA TRP A 172 27.47 14.60 11.35
C TRP A 172 26.49 13.89 12.28
N ALA A 173 25.89 14.60 13.23
CA ALA A 173 24.87 14.02 14.12
C ALA A 173 23.64 13.57 13.31
N LEU A 174 23.23 14.39 12.34
CA LEU A 174 22.17 14.03 11.40
C LEU A 174 22.56 12.82 10.54
N ALA A 175 23.76 12.80 9.98
CA ALA A 175 24.25 11.67 9.19
C ALA A 175 24.23 10.37 10.02
N TYR A 176 24.69 10.42 11.28
CA TYR A 176 24.61 9.27 12.19
C TYR A 176 23.18 8.84 12.47
N ALA A 177 22.26 9.78 12.71
CA ALA A 177 20.85 9.47 12.94
C ALA A 177 20.19 8.81 11.72
N ILE A 178 20.46 9.32 10.51
CA ILE A 178 19.98 8.74 9.25
C ILE A 178 20.53 7.33 9.08
N VAL A 179 21.84 7.15 9.17
CA VAL A 179 22.49 5.83 9.02
C VAL A 179 21.95 4.85 10.06
N PHE A 180 21.82 5.27 11.31
CA PHE A 180 21.27 4.46 12.39
C PHE A 180 19.83 4.02 12.09
N ASN A 181 18.97 4.93 11.62
CA ASN A 181 17.60 4.59 11.26
C ASN A 181 17.53 3.63 10.06
N LEU A 182 18.35 3.87 9.02
CA LEU A 182 18.45 2.97 7.88
C LEU A 182 18.86 1.56 8.31
N VAL A 183 19.81 1.44 9.26
CA VAL A 183 20.18 0.14 9.84
C VAL A 183 19.00 -0.52 10.56
N LEU A 184 18.21 0.22 11.35
CA LEU A 184 17.01 -0.31 12.02
C LEU A 184 15.94 -0.77 11.03
N VAL A 185 15.71 0.01 9.97
CA VAL A 185 14.80 -0.33 8.86
C VAL A 185 15.27 -1.61 8.18
N MET A 186 16.55 -1.72 7.85
CA MET A 186 17.14 -2.91 7.24
C MET A 186 17.01 -4.14 8.15
N ILE A 187 17.28 -4.04 9.44
CA ILE A 187 17.05 -5.14 10.40
C ILE A 187 15.58 -5.55 10.40
N THR A 188 14.66 -4.57 10.37
CA THR A 188 13.21 -4.82 10.36
C THR A 188 12.76 -5.51 9.07
N LEU A 189 13.33 -5.15 7.92
CA LEU A 189 13.13 -5.81 6.63
C LEU A 189 13.63 -7.24 6.62
N VAL A 190 14.87 -7.48 7.07
CA VAL A 190 15.47 -8.82 7.14
C VAL A 190 14.70 -9.74 8.10
N LYS A 191 14.05 -9.16 9.13
CA LYS A 191 13.11 -9.85 10.03
C LYS A 191 11.73 -10.12 9.41
N GLY A 192 11.55 -9.78 8.15
CA GLY A 192 10.34 -10.00 7.35
C GLY A 192 9.24 -8.98 7.62
N LYS A 193 9.46 -7.86 8.32
CA LYS A 193 8.39 -6.94 8.76
C LYS A 193 8.25 -5.72 7.85
N ILE A 194 7.96 -5.95 6.57
CA ILE A 194 7.91 -4.92 5.51
C ILE A 194 7.10 -3.68 5.91
N MET A 195 5.87 -3.83 6.42
CA MET A 195 5.06 -2.68 6.86
C MET A 195 5.67 -1.89 8.02
N MET A 196 6.24 -2.56 9.02
CA MET A 196 6.92 -1.87 10.11
C MET A 196 8.20 -1.19 9.63
N ALA A 197 8.88 -1.75 8.63
CA ALA A 197 10.05 -1.12 8.03
C ALA A 197 9.68 0.11 7.21
N ALA A 198 8.60 0.04 6.42
CA ALA A 198 8.07 1.17 5.66
C ALA A 198 7.68 2.33 6.59
N ILE A 199 6.88 2.05 7.62
CA ILE A 199 6.53 3.04 8.65
C ILE A 199 7.78 3.50 9.40
N GLY A 200 8.68 2.57 9.72
CA GLY A 200 9.93 2.81 10.44
C GLY A 200 10.89 3.75 9.72
N PHE A 201 10.86 3.78 8.39
CA PHE A 201 11.68 4.70 7.58
C PHE A 201 11.39 6.16 7.93
N PHE A 202 10.12 6.51 8.12
CA PHE A 202 9.69 7.85 8.52
C PHE A 202 9.64 8.00 10.04
N VAL A 203 9.27 6.93 10.76
CA VAL A 203 9.06 6.93 12.21
C VAL A 203 10.09 6.01 12.89
N PRO A 204 11.27 6.52 13.29
CA PRO A 204 12.36 5.70 13.82
C PRO A 204 11.98 4.83 15.03
N LEU A 205 11.01 5.27 15.86
CA LEU A 205 10.49 4.47 16.98
C LEU A 205 9.83 3.17 16.50
N VAL A 206 9.17 3.19 15.33
CA VAL A 206 8.57 1.99 14.73
C VAL A 206 9.66 1.07 14.17
N ALA A 207 10.71 1.63 13.56
CA ALA A 207 11.87 0.86 13.13
C ALA A 207 12.58 0.19 14.32
N LEU A 208 12.79 0.93 15.41
CA LEU A 208 13.38 0.40 16.64
C LEU A 208 12.53 -0.73 17.23
N PHE A 209 11.22 -0.52 17.36
CA PHE A 209 10.30 -1.56 17.83
C PHE A 209 10.31 -2.79 16.91
N GLY A 210 10.32 -2.58 15.59
CA GLY A 210 10.45 -3.60 14.57
C GLY A 210 11.76 -4.38 14.69
N ALA A 211 12.87 -3.69 14.95
CA ALA A 211 14.20 -4.25 15.09
C ALA A 211 14.38 -5.00 16.42
N VAL A 212 13.78 -4.58 17.53
CA VAL A 212 13.87 -5.28 18.82
C VAL A 212 12.96 -6.50 18.85
N ARG A 213 11.74 -6.40 18.31
CA ARG A 213 10.74 -7.49 18.36
C ARG A 213 11.20 -8.72 17.58
N LEU A 214 10.74 -9.91 17.99
CA LEU A 214 11.01 -11.18 17.31
C LEU A 214 10.67 -11.11 15.80
N ALA A 215 11.52 -11.72 14.97
CA ALA A 215 11.32 -11.87 13.53
C ALA A 215 10.10 -12.75 13.18
N ARG A 216 9.55 -12.60 11.97
CA ARG A 216 8.55 -13.54 11.46
C ARG A 216 9.23 -14.89 11.17
N VAL A 217 8.53 -15.99 11.46
CA VAL A 217 9.07 -17.36 11.29
C VAL A 217 9.63 -17.64 9.90
N PRO A 218 8.96 -17.26 8.79
CA PRO A 218 9.49 -17.55 7.47
C PRO A 218 10.57 -16.56 6.99
N SER A 219 11.06 -15.64 7.84
CA SER A 219 12.10 -14.69 7.43
C SER A 219 13.49 -15.31 7.41
N TRP A 220 14.38 -14.78 6.55
CA TRP A 220 15.80 -15.14 6.55
C TRP A 220 16.43 -15.01 7.94
N TRP A 221 16.07 -13.97 8.72
CA TRP A 221 16.56 -13.80 10.09
C TRP A 221 16.19 -14.98 11.00
N ALA A 222 14.94 -15.46 10.93
CA ALA A 222 14.50 -16.59 11.71
C ALA A 222 15.21 -17.89 11.28
N GLY A 223 15.33 -18.13 9.97
CA GLY A 223 16.07 -19.27 9.43
C GLY A 223 17.54 -19.29 9.88
N ARG A 224 18.22 -18.14 9.89
CA ARG A 224 19.65 -18.07 10.23
C ARG A 224 19.94 -18.04 11.73
N PHE A 225 19.17 -17.27 12.51
CA PHE A 225 19.47 -16.98 13.92
C PHE A 225 18.59 -17.73 14.93
N TYR A 226 17.46 -18.29 14.51
CA TYR A 226 16.60 -19.09 15.40
C TYR A 226 16.78 -20.60 15.21
N ALA A 227 17.43 -21.05 14.13
CA ALA A 227 17.76 -22.47 13.93
C ALA A 227 18.50 -23.12 15.11
N THR A 228 19.37 -22.36 15.79
CA THR A 228 20.13 -22.83 16.96
C THR A 228 19.49 -22.45 18.30
N ARG A 229 18.27 -21.89 18.30
CA ARG A 229 17.59 -21.37 19.51
C ARG A 229 16.10 -21.78 19.55
N PRO A 230 15.80 -23.03 19.95
CA PRO A 230 14.44 -23.59 19.90
C PRO A 230 13.42 -22.74 20.68
N GLY A 231 13.73 -22.27 21.89
CA GLY A 231 12.81 -21.44 22.68
C GLY A 231 12.50 -20.04 22.09
N LYS A 232 13.30 -19.52 21.13
CA LYS A 232 12.94 -18.30 20.38
C LYS A 232 12.11 -18.64 19.14
N LEU A 233 12.37 -19.77 18.51
CA LEU A 233 11.61 -20.27 17.36
C LEU A 233 10.16 -20.60 17.78
N ASP A 234 9.97 -21.35 18.87
CA ASP A 234 8.64 -21.70 19.39
C ASP A 234 7.80 -20.46 19.71
N ARG A 235 8.41 -19.46 20.37
CA ARG A 235 7.72 -18.19 20.67
C ARG A 235 7.37 -17.40 19.42
N ALA A 236 8.20 -17.46 18.38
CA ALA A 236 7.91 -16.83 17.10
C ALA A 236 6.76 -17.56 16.37
N GLN A 237 6.78 -18.90 16.38
CA GLN A 237 5.72 -19.75 15.82
C GLN A 237 4.38 -19.53 16.52
N GLN A 238 4.33 -19.63 17.85
CA GLN A 238 3.11 -19.38 18.62
C GLN A 238 2.49 -18.01 18.33
N ARG A 239 3.32 -16.97 18.14
CA ARG A 239 2.84 -15.62 17.79
C ARG A 239 2.29 -15.56 16.37
N GLU A 240 2.94 -16.22 15.41
CA GLU A 240 2.47 -16.29 14.04
C GLU A 240 1.14 -17.04 13.97
N THR A 241 0.99 -18.15 14.69
CA THR A 241 -0.27 -18.90 14.80
C THR A 241 -1.38 -18.02 15.39
N ARG A 242 -1.16 -17.37 16.54
CA ARG A 242 -2.14 -16.46 17.16
C ARG A 242 -2.54 -15.30 16.24
N ARG A 243 -1.60 -14.77 15.45
CA ARG A 243 -1.89 -13.70 14.47
C ARG A 243 -2.74 -14.24 13.33
N ARG A 244 -2.40 -15.40 12.77
CA ARG A 244 -3.18 -16.06 11.71
C ARG A 244 -4.61 -16.36 12.17
N GLU A 245 -4.78 -16.86 13.39
CA GLU A 245 -6.09 -17.09 14.00
C GLU A 245 -6.91 -15.79 14.17
N ARG A 246 -6.27 -14.68 14.60
CA ARG A 246 -6.97 -13.38 14.67
C ARG A 246 -7.43 -12.87 13.32
N ILE A 247 -6.59 -13.01 12.28
CA ILE A 247 -6.95 -12.59 10.92
C ILE A 247 -8.06 -13.47 10.37
N ALA A 248 -8.02 -14.79 10.62
CA ALA A 248 -9.07 -15.72 10.21
C ALA A 248 -10.43 -15.37 10.82
N ARG A 249 -10.48 -14.89 12.07
CA ARG A 249 -11.71 -14.42 12.73
C ARG A 249 -12.27 -13.09 12.22
N MET A 250 -11.47 -12.28 11.53
CA MET A 250 -11.90 -10.98 10.97
C MET A 250 -12.40 -11.08 9.52
N ARG A 251 -12.38 -12.28 8.95
CA ARG A 251 -12.87 -12.59 7.60
C ARG A 251 -14.18 -13.32 7.69
#